data_AF-A0A810NT73-F1
#
_entry.id   AF-A0A810NT73-F1
#
_cell.length_a   1.000
_cell.length_b   1.000
_cell.length_c   1.000
_cell.angle_alpha   90.00
_cell.angle_beta   90.00
_cell.angle_gamma   90.00
#
_symmetry.space_group_name_H-M   'P 1'
#
loop_
_entity.id
_entity.type
_entity.pdbx_description
1 polymer ?
#
loop_
_entity_poly.entity_id
_entity_poly.type
_entity_poly.pdbx_seq_one_letter_code
_entity_poly.pdbx_strand_id
1 'polypeptide(L)'
;MLISWRDTADVLRDLLRRDGLDPGRVPSPAAAWPVFCAFLAVDVAEVQAEPDSDADSFIVQWGRYSWHDGLPSLSFSRQLIFDVAGGPEFWQVTLDMVFADDPALADLDQPNTQDSGFYSERPGPTLDAVLREVLWEVEQHPTLQALWRSAPLRSTVTLDRSC
;
A
#
# COMPACT_ATOMS: atom_id res chain seq x y z
N MET A 1 -18.97 -2.86 1.36
CA MET A 1 -19.42 -1.44 1.42
C MET A 1 -19.02 -0.85 0.09
N LEU A 2 -19.97 -0.37 -0.71
CA LEU A 2 -19.67 0.13 -2.05
C LEU A 2 -19.37 1.64 -2.02
N ILE A 3 -18.23 2.06 -2.57
CA ILE A 3 -17.80 3.46 -2.60
C ILE A 3 -17.46 3.93 -4.02
N SER A 4 -17.45 5.25 -4.26
CA SER A 4 -16.85 5.79 -5.47
C SER A 4 -15.33 5.68 -5.38
N TRP A 5 -14.67 5.42 -6.50
CA TRP A 5 -13.20 5.39 -6.55
C TRP A 5 -12.59 6.74 -6.13
N ARG A 6 -13.30 7.86 -6.34
CA ARG A 6 -12.85 9.20 -5.94
C ARG A 6 -12.75 9.38 -4.42
N ASP A 7 -13.53 8.60 -3.68
CA ASP A 7 -13.61 8.67 -2.22
C ASP A 7 -12.62 7.71 -1.54
N THR A 8 -11.93 6.86 -2.31
CA THR A 8 -11.10 5.76 -1.76
C THR A 8 -9.98 6.24 -0.84
N ALA A 9 -9.30 7.33 -1.17
CA ALA A 9 -8.29 7.94 -0.29
C ALA A 9 -8.91 8.45 1.02
N ASP A 10 -10.09 9.05 0.98
CA ASP A 10 -10.78 9.50 2.19
C ASP A 10 -11.26 8.32 3.04
N VAL A 11 -11.70 7.24 2.40
CA VAL A 11 -12.06 6.00 3.11
C VAL A 11 -10.86 5.39 3.82
N LEU A 12 -9.68 5.33 3.20
CA LEU A 12 -8.47 4.86 3.87
C LEU A 12 -8.09 5.77 5.05
N ARG A 13 -8.15 7.10 4.88
CA ARG A 13 -7.92 8.05 5.98
C ARG A 13 -8.90 7.85 7.14
N ASP A 14 -10.17 7.60 6.84
CA ASP A 14 -11.19 7.38 7.86
C ASP A 14 -11.03 6.04 8.57
N LEU A 15 -10.63 4.98 7.87
CA LEU A 15 -10.29 3.70 8.48
C LEU A 15 -9.09 3.84 9.43
N LEU A 16 -8.04 4.55 9.03
CA LEU A 16 -6.90 4.86 9.90
C LEU A 16 -7.35 5.60 11.17
N ARG A 17 -8.18 6.64 11.02
CA ARG A 17 -8.69 7.42 12.17
C ARG A 17 -9.58 6.59 13.10
N ARG A 18 -10.41 5.69 12.56
CA ARG A 18 -11.27 4.80 13.36
C ARG A 18 -10.46 3.87 14.26
N ASP A 19 -9.28 3.46 13.81
CA ASP A 19 -8.33 2.66 14.58
C ASP A 19 -7.38 3.52 15.45
N GLY A 20 -7.66 4.84 15.56
CA GLY A 20 -6.89 5.77 16.39
C GLY A 20 -5.55 6.18 15.78
N LEU A 21 -5.32 5.94 14.49
CA LEU A 21 -4.11 6.32 13.78
C LEU A 21 -4.28 7.68 13.09
N ASP A 22 -3.22 8.50 13.12
CA ASP A 22 -3.15 9.74 12.36
C ASP A 22 -2.65 9.42 10.93
N PRO A 23 -3.43 9.67 9.86
CA PRO A 23 -2.97 9.44 8.49
C PRO A 23 -1.71 10.24 8.11
N GLY A 24 -1.46 11.38 8.77
CA GLY A 24 -0.26 12.19 8.58
C GLY A 24 0.97 11.67 9.32
N ARG A 25 0.77 10.77 10.29
CA ARG A 25 1.81 10.28 11.19
C ARG A 25 1.48 8.93 11.81
N VAL A 26 1.32 7.90 10.98
CA VAL A 26 1.11 6.53 11.49
C VAL A 26 2.32 6.10 12.33
N PRO A 27 2.14 5.30 13.40
CA PRO A 27 3.22 4.99 14.33
C PRO A 27 4.22 3.95 13.79
N SER A 28 3.79 3.10 12.85
CA SER A 28 4.64 2.16 12.11
C SER A 28 3.85 1.51 10.96
N PRO A 29 4.52 0.93 9.95
CA PRO A 29 3.88 0.08 8.95
C PRO A 29 3.08 -1.07 9.58
N ALA A 30 3.62 -1.71 10.62
CA ALA A 30 2.94 -2.78 11.34
C ALA A 30 1.58 -2.36 11.92
N ALA A 31 1.46 -1.13 12.40
CA ALA A 31 0.20 -0.60 12.95
C ALA A 31 -0.80 -0.25 11.83
N ALA A 32 -0.32 0.25 10.69
CA ALA A 32 -1.17 0.60 9.56
C ALA A 32 -1.61 -0.62 8.73
N TRP A 33 -0.88 -1.73 8.79
CA TRP A 33 -1.14 -2.92 7.97
C TRP A 33 -2.54 -3.53 8.15
N PRO A 34 -3.06 -3.78 9.37
CA PRO A 34 -4.42 -4.31 9.53
C PRO A 34 -5.50 -3.39 8.95
N VAL A 35 -5.30 -2.07 9.04
CA VAL A 35 -6.20 -1.07 8.47
C VAL A 35 -6.17 -1.13 6.94
N PHE A 36 -4.98 -1.27 6.36
CA PHE A 36 -4.82 -1.44 4.92
C PHE A 36 -5.47 -2.74 4.44
N CYS A 37 -5.29 -3.87 5.14
CA CYS A 37 -5.97 -5.13 4.84
C CYS A 37 -7.51 -4.97 4.87
N ALA A 38 -8.05 -4.25 5.86
CA ALA A 38 -9.48 -3.95 5.91
C ALA A 38 -9.94 -3.05 4.76
N PHE A 39 -9.08 -2.11 4.33
CA PHE A 39 -9.33 -1.25 3.18
C PHE A 39 -9.38 -2.03 1.86
N LEU A 40 -8.53 -3.05 1.67
CA LEU A 40 -8.57 -3.93 0.48
C LEU A 40 -9.91 -4.67 0.34
N ALA A 41 -10.59 -4.93 1.46
CA ALA A 41 -11.91 -5.56 1.46
C ALA A 41 -13.08 -4.60 1.14
N VAL A 42 -12.82 -3.31 0.92
CA VAL A 42 -13.85 -2.34 0.54
C VAL A 42 -14.13 -2.46 -0.96
N ASP A 43 -15.41 -2.60 -1.32
CA ASP A 43 -15.85 -2.67 -2.71
C ASP A 43 -15.82 -1.28 -3.36
N VAL A 44 -15.21 -1.17 -4.52
CA VAL A 44 -15.17 0.08 -5.30
C VAL A 44 -16.10 -0.05 -6.49
N ALA A 45 -16.99 0.93 -6.67
CA ALA A 45 -17.90 1.00 -7.81
C ALA A 45 -17.13 1.12 -9.13
N GLU A 46 -17.73 0.64 -10.21
CA GLU A 46 -17.22 0.75 -11.59
C GLU A 46 -15.95 -0.07 -11.89
N VAL A 47 -15.29 -0.63 -10.88
CA VAL A 47 -14.19 -1.58 -11.07
C VAL A 47 -14.77 -2.91 -11.52
N GLN A 48 -14.39 -3.36 -12.73
CA GLN A 48 -14.86 -4.62 -13.28
C GLN A 48 -14.19 -5.78 -12.55
N ALA A 49 -14.92 -6.39 -11.63
CA ALA A 49 -14.45 -7.49 -10.81
C ALA A 49 -14.60 -8.86 -11.48
N GLU A 50 -14.21 -8.98 -12.76
CA GLU A 50 -14.19 -10.29 -13.42
C GLU A 50 -13.15 -11.22 -12.75
N PRO A 51 -13.38 -12.54 -12.74
CA PRO A 51 -12.37 -13.51 -12.31
C PRO A 51 -11.06 -13.29 -13.09
N ASP A 52 -9.93 -13.30 -12.39
CA ASP A 52 -8.58 -13.09 -12.94
C ASP A 52 -8.30 -11.68 -13.51
N SER A 53 -9.17 -10.71 -13.25
CA SER A 53 -8.93 -9.31 -13.60
C SER A 53 -7.89 -8.66 -12.66
N ASP A 54 -6.97 -7.90 -13.23
CA ASP A 54 -6.02 -7.01 -12.53
C ASP A 54 -6.59 -5.61 -12.25
N ALA A 55 -7.87 -5.39 -12.52
CA ALA A 55 -8.53 -4.10 -12.35
C ALA A 55 -8.63 -3.62 -10.91
N ASP A 56 -8.41 -4.51 -9.94
CA ASP A 56 -8.37 -4.21 -8.51
C ASP A 56 -7.20 -4.96 -7.89
N SER A 57 -6.07 -4.29 -7.75
CA SER A 57 -4.84 -4.91 -7.28
C SER A 57 -4.19 -4.11 -6.16
N PHE A 58 -3.24 -4.70 -5.46
CA PHE A 58 -2.44 -4.01 -4.47
C PHE A 58 -0.98 -4.42 -4.51
N ILE A 59 -0.13 -3.58 -3.94
CA ILE A 59 1.30 -3.76 -3.87
C ILE A 59 1.85 -3.07 -2.61
N VAL A 60 2.86 -3.67 -2.00
CA VAL A 60 3.70 -3.03 -0.99
C VAL A 60 5.05 -2.74 -1.60
N GLN A 61 5.52 -1.49 -1.53
CA GLN A 61 6.79 -1.08 -2.12
C GLN A 61 7.71 -0.50 -1.06
N TRP A 62 9.01 -0.67 -1.24
CA TRP A 62 10.03 -0.11 -0.35
C TRP A 62 11.26 0.31 -1.13
N GLY A 63 11.96 1.31 -0.62
CA GLY A 63 13.20 1.76 -1.24
C GLY A 63 13.57 3.19 -0.86
N ARG A 64 14.43 3.79 -1.66
CA ARG A 64 14.82 5.19 -1.57
C ARG A 64 14.45 5.87 -2.88
N TYR A 65 13.53 6.83 -2.82
CA TYR A 65 13.00 7.49 -4.01
C TYR A 65 13.34 8.98 -4.01
N SER A 66 13.62 9.53 -5.19
CA SER A 66 14.03 10.94 -5.34
C SER A 66 12.94 11.93 -4.91
N TRP A 67 11.66 11.56 -5.07
CA TRP A 67 10.51 12.37 -4.62
C TRP A 67 10.26 12.30 -3.10
N HIS A 68 11.01 11.47 -2.38
CA HIS A 68 11.07 11.44 -0.91
C HIS A 68 12.44 11.91 -0.39
N ASP A 69 13.10 12.82 -1.12
CA ASP A 69 14.40 13.37 -0.76
C ASP A 69 15.52 12.32 -0.62
N GLY A 70 15.34 11.15 -1.25
CA GLY A 70 16.26 10.00 -1.12
C GLY A 70 16.17 9.27 0.21
N LEU A 71 15.19 9.59 1.06
CA LEU A 71 14.99 8.93 2.34
C LEU A 71 14.37 7.53 2.18
N PRO A 72 14.62 6.62 3.15
CA PRO A 72 13.95 5.33 3.19
C PRO A 72 12.43 5.52 3.20
N SER A 73 11.74 4.75 2.37
CA SER A 73 10.32 4.88 2.09
C SER A 73 9.67 3.51 2.04
N LEU A 74 8.41 3.44 2.48
CA LEU A 74 7.55 2.28 2.32
C LEU A 74 6.14 2.75 1.97
N SER A 75 5.49 2.09 1.01
CA SER A 75 4.15 2.43 0.60
C SER A 75 3.22 1.22 0.58
N PHE A 76 1.98 1.44 0.98
CA PHE A 76 0.87 0.50 0.75
C PHE A 76 -0.01 1.08 -0.33
N SER A 77 -0.14 0.39 -1.47
CA SER A 77 -0.86 0.91 -2.62
C SER A 77 -1.94 -0.06 -3.07
N ARG A 78 -3.13 0.48 -3.35
CA ARG A 78 -4.20 -0.21 -4.07
C ARG A 78 -4.38 0.47 -5.43
N GLN A 79 -4.28 -0.30 -6.50
CA GLN A 79 -4.44 0.16 -7.87
C GLN A 79 -5.80 -0.27 -8.41
N LEU A 80 -6.45 0.66 -9.11
CA LEU A 80 -7.76 0.51 -9.72
C LEU A 80 -7.64 0.84 -11.21
N ILE A 81 -8.08 -0.08 -12.07
CA ILE A 81 -8.06 0.09 -13.52
C ILE A 81 -9.50 0.19 -14.01
N PHE A 82 -9.78 1.23 -14.78
CA PHE A 82 -11.09 1.47 -15.38
C PHE A 82 -10.99 1.47 -16.90
N ASP A 83 -11.83 0.68 -17.57
CA ASP A 83 -11.97 0.75 -19.01
C ASP A 83 -12.82 1.96 -19.41
N VAL A 84 -12.17 2.97 -19.98
CA VAL A 84 -12.85 4.17 -20.51
C VAL A 84 -12.73 4.25 -22.03
N ALA A 85 -13.60 5.06 -22.64
CA ALA A 85 -13.55 5.32 -24.06
C ALA A 85 -12.23 6.06 -24.42
N GLY A 86 -11.23 5.31 -24.88
CA GLY A 86 -9.89 5.81 -25.18
C GLY A 86 -8.73 4.96 -24.64
N GLY A 87 -9.03 3.95 -23.81
CA GLY A 87 -8.03 3.06 -23.20
C GLY A 87 -8.23 2.95 -21.68
N PRO A 88 -7.43 2.13 -20.99
CA PRO A 88 -7.53 1.99 -19.54
C PRO A 88 -7.07 3.26 -18.82
N GLU A 89 -7.77 3.62 -17.75
CA GLU A 89 -7.34 4.62 -16.77
C GLU A 89 -6.88 3.94 -15.48
N PHE A 90 -5.67 4.27 -15.05
CA PHE A 90 -5.07 3.74 -13.84
C PHE A 90 -5.15 4.79 -12.73
N TRP A 91 -5.68 4.38 -11.60
CA TRP A 91 -5.78 5.20 -10.39
C TRP A 91 -5.18 4.43 -9.24
N GLN A 92 -4.40 5.10 -8.39
CA GLN A 92 -3.75 4.47 -7.27
C GLN A 92 -4.00 5.24 -5.99
N VAL A 93 -4.44 4.52 -4.97
CA VAL A 93 -4.50 5.01 -3.60
C VAL A 93 -3.28 4.52 -2.89
N THR A 94 -2.50 5.44 -2.32
CA THR A 94 -1.24 5.09 -1.66
C THR A 94 -1.23 5.67 -0.26
N LEU A 95 -0.87 4.85 0.73
CA LEU A 95 -0.34 5.30 2.01
C LEU A 95 1.18 5.27 1.94
N ASP A 96 1.79 6.43 1.73
CA ASP A 96 3.24 6.60 1.77
C ASP A 96 3.71 6.84 3.18
N MET A 97 4.84 6.22 3.54
CA MET A 97 5.53 6.39 4.80
C MET A 97 7.00 6.68 4.52
N VAL A 98 7.50 7.82 5.01
CA VAL A 98 8.89 8.25 4.82
C VAL A 98 9.59 8.22 6.17
N PHE A 99 10.78 7.62 6.23
CA PHE A 99 11.50 7.35 7.47
C PHE A 99 12.77 8.20 7.56
N ALA A 100 13.28 8.34 8.78
CA ALA A 100 14.60 8.90 8.97
C ALA A 100 15.64 7.94 8.39
N ASP A 101 16.76 8.49 7.94
CA ASP A 101 17.90 7.66 7.59
C ASP A 101 18.47 7.04 8.89
N ASP A 102 18.49 5.72 8.93
CA ASP A 102 18.91 4.92 10.07
C ASP A 102 19.90 3.85 9.55
N PRO A 103 21.01 3.58 10.25
CA PRO A 103 21.93 2.52 9.86
C PRO A 103 21.27 1.15 9.63
N ALA A 104 20.19 0.83 10.35
CA ALA A 104 19.41 -0.39 10.15
C ALA A 104 18.65 -0.43 8.81
N LEU A 105 18.52 0.73 8.15
CA LEU A 105 17.88 0.90 6.84
C LEU A 105 18.90 1.16 5.73
N ALA A 106 20.21 1.11 6.03
CA ALA A 106 21.26 1.42 5.06
C ALA A 106 21.14 0.59 3.79
N ASP A 107 20.84 -0.70 3.93
CA ASP A 107 20.77 -1.64 2.81
C ASP A 107 19.38 -1.73 2.15
N LEU A 108 18.46 -0.77 2.36
CA LEU A 108 17.07 -0.87 1.87
C LEU A 108 16.96 -0.93 0.33
N ASP A 109 17.97 -0.45 -0.37
CA ASP A 109 18.11 -0.46 -1.83
C ASP A 109 18.85 -1.69 -2.36
N GLN A 110 19.36 -2.57 -1.49
CA GLN A 110 20.09 -3.78 -1.86
C GLN A 110 19.25 -5.06 -2.05
N PRO A 111 18.02 -5.23 -1.52
CA PRO A 111 17.23 -6.40 -1.85
C PRO A 111 17.01 -6.49 -3.36
N ASN A 112 16.99 -7.71 -3.90
CA ASN A 112 16.76 -7.94 -5.33
C ASN A 112 15.35 -7.48 -5.79
N THR A 113 14.44 -7.21 -4.84
CA THR A 113 13.07 -6.75 -5.04
C THR A 113 12.83 -5.46 -4.23
N GLN A 114 12.17 -4.48 -4.84
CA GLN A 114 11.76 -3.21 -4.20
C GLN A 114 10.24 -3.15 -3.98
N ASP A 115 9.58 -4.29 -4.14
CA ASP A 115 8.15 -4.45 -4.03
C ASP A 115 7.78 -5.92 -3.82
N SER A 116 6.56 -6.13 -3.32
CA SER A 116 5.98 -7.45 -3.08
C SER A 116 5.45 -8.15 -4.33
N GLY A 117 5.48 -7.50 -5.50
CA GLY A 117 4.64 -7.83 -6.63
C GLY A 117 3.19 -7.35 -6.50
N PHE A 118 2.48 -7.32 -7.62
CA PHE A 118 1.05 -7.00 -7.68
C PHE A 118 0.19 -8.22 -7.40
N TYR A 119 -0.85 -7.99 -6.61
CA TYR A 119 -1.81 -9.01 -6.17
C TYR A 119 -3.23 -8.54 -6.44
N SER A 120 -4.04 -9.37 -7.11
CA SER A 120 -5.41 -9.03 -7.54
C SER A 120 -6.48 -9.92 -6.88
N GLU A 121 -6.10 -10.63 -5.81
CA GLU A 121 -6.94 -11.57 -5.12
C GLU A 121 -8.10 -10.89 -4.38
N ARG A 122 -9.30 -11.45 -4.55
CA ARG A 122 -10.51 -10.97 -3.88
C ARG A 122 -10.54 -11.37 -2.40
N PRO A 123 -11.28 -10.62 -1.54
CA PRO A 123 -11.46 -10.97 -0.14
C PRO A 123 -11.89 -12.43 0.06
N GLY A 124 -11.16 -13.14 0.91
CA GLY A 124 -11.33 -14.58 1.15
C GLY A 124 -10.00 -15.29 1.40
N PRO A 125 -10.00 -16.64 1.46
CA PRO A 125 -8.81 -17.42 1.83
C PRO A 125 -7.59 -17.18 0.94
N THR A 126 -7.80 -16.79 -0.32
CA THR A 126 -6.71 -16.47 -1.25
C THR A 126 -6.04 -15.16 -0.86
N LEU A 127 -6.81 -14.09 -0.57
CA LEU A 127 -6.25 -12.84 -0.06
C LEU A 127 -5.52 -13.04 1.27
N ASP A 128 -6.05 -13.86 2.18
CA ASP A 128 -5.37 -14.19 3.45
C ASP A 128 -4.03 -14.92 3.25
N ALA A 129 -3.89 -15.70 2.18
CA ALA A 129 -2.63 -16.35 1.83
C ALA A 129 -1.62 -15.31 1.30
N VAL A 130 -2.05 -14.43 0.41
CA VAL A 130 -1.22 -13.38 -0.16
C VAL A 130 -0.76 -12.37 0.90
N LEU A 131 -1.66 -11.92 1.77
CA LEU A 131 -1.30 -11.00 2.85
C LEU A 131 -0.27 -11.61 3.82
N ARG A 132 -0.29 -12.94 3.99
CA ARG A 132 0.75 -13.67 4.73
C ARG A 132 2.05 -13.77 3.96
N GLU A 133 2.02 -13.91 2.63
CA GLU A 133 3.22 -13.92 1.79
C GLU A 133 3.97 -12.57 1.88
N VAL A 134 3.24 -11.46 1.79
CA VAL A 134 3.81 -10.10 1.97
C VAL A 134 4.50 -9.97 3.33
N LEU A 135 3.84 -10.44 4.40
CA LEU A 135 4.44 -10.42 5.74
C LEU A 135 5.65 -11.37 5.85
N TRP A 136 5.60 -12.53 5.18
CA TRP A 136 6.71 -13.47 5.15
C TRP A 136 7.95 -12.86 4.48
N GLU A 137 7.80 -12.11 3.39
CA GLU A 137 8.90 -11.38 2.75
C GLU A 137 9.52 -10.33 3.69
N VAL A 138 8.68 -9.56 4.40
CA VAL A 138 9.15 -8.62 5.44
C VAL A 138 9.97 -9.36 6.51
N GLU A 139 9.56 -10.57 6.90
CA GLU A 139 10.27 -11.38 7.88
C GLU A 139 11.59 -11.97 7.36
N GLN A 140 11.76 -12.16 6.04
CA GLN A 140 13.02 -12.70 5.49
C GLN A 140 14.17 -11.70 5.47
N HIS A 141 13.87 -10.39 5.49
CA HIS A 141 14.88 -9.34 5.31
C HIS A 141 15.02 -8.48 6.58
N PRO A 142 16.17 -8.51 7.29
CA PRO A 142 16.37 -7.72 8.51
C PRO A 142 16.10 -6.22 8.34
N THR A 143 16.45 -5.66 7.18
CA THR A 143 16.20 -4.26 6.82
C THR A 143 14.70 -3.96 6.69
N LEU A 144 13.93 -4.87 6.08
CA LEU A 144 12.47 -4.73 6.00
C LEU A 144 11.81 -4.90 7.37
N GLN A 145 12.29 -5.85 8.19
CA GLN A 145 11.82 -5.97 9.56
C GLN A 145 12.07 -4.70 10.39
N ALA A 146 13.23 -4.07 10.21
CA ALA A 146 13.56 -2.80 10.87
C ALA A 146 12.60 -1.71 10.39
N LEU A 147 12.44 -1.56 9.07
CA LEU A 147 11.53 -0.58 8.46
C LEU A 147 10.09 -0.75 8.94
N TRP A 148 9.61 -2.00 9.00
CA TRP A 148 8.25 -2.36 9.40
C TRP A 148 7.91 -1.99 10.85
N ARG A 149 8.92 -1.93 11.72
CA ARG A 149 8.79 -1.59 13.15
C ARG A 149 9.10 -0.12 13.42
N SER A 150 9.74 0.57 12.49
CA SER A 150 10.14 1.97 12.63
C SER A 150 8.96 2.93 12.56
N ALA A 151 9.10 4.07 13.25
CA ALA A 151 8.17 5.18 13.13
C ALA A 151 8.55 6.05 11.92
N PRO A 152 7.64 6.25 10.96
CA PRO A 152 7.84 7.23 9.89
C PRO A 152 8.01 8.65 10.45
N LEU A 153 8.85 9.45 9.78
CA LEU A 153 8.89 10.90 9.99
C LEU A 153 7.56 11.55 9.61
N ARG A 154 6.97 11.06 8.53
CA ARG A 154 5.69 11.50 7.98
C ARG A 154 5.03 10.35 7.24
N SER A 155 3.70 10.37 7.20
CA SER A 155 2.92 9.55 6.29
C SER A 155 1.91 10.40 5.53
N THR A 156 1.46 9.92 4.38
CA THR A 156 0.45 10.63 3.58
C THR A 156 -0.37 9.62 2.82
N VAL A 157 -1.69 9.81 2.83
CA VAL A 157 -2.59 9.10 1.92
C VAL A 157 -2.80 9.97 0.69
N THR A 158 -2.64 9.43 -0.52
CA THR A 158 -2.94 10.11 -1.78
C THR A 158 -3.87 9.27 -2.66
N LEU A 159 -4.50 9.93 -3.64
CA LEU A 159 -5.17 9.29 -4.76
C LEU A 159 -4.64 9.99 -6.00
N ASP A 160 -3.87 9.28 -6.79
CA ASP A 160 -3.20 9.82 -7.97
C ASP A 160 -3.57 9.01 -9.20
N ARG A 161 -3.53 9.67 -10.36
CA ARG A 161 -3.62 8.97 -11.64
C ARG A 161 -2.25 8.40 -11.96
N SER A 162 -2.19 7.10 -12.19
CA SER A 162 -0.98 6.41 -12.63
C SER A 162 -0.86 6.52 -14.16
N CYS A 163 0.36 6.76 -14.64
CA CYS A 163 0.65 6.97 -16.06
C CYS A 163 0.67 5.67 -16.87
#